data_AF-A0A7C4J5W3-F1
#
_entry.id   AF-A0A7C4J5W3-F1
#
_cell.length_a   1.000
_cell.length_b   1.000
_cell.length_c   1.000
_cell.angle_alpha   90.00
_cell.angle_beta   90.00
_cell.angle_gamma   90.00
#
_symmetry.space_group_name_H-M   'P 1'
#
loop_
_entity.id
_entity.type
_entity.pdbx_description
1 polymer ?
#
loop_
_entity_poly.entity_id
_entity_poly.type
_entity_poly.pdbx_seq_one_letter_code
_entity_poly.pdbx_strand_id
1 'polypeptide(L)' 'MNPDRFFDPDPTQRAIARELYAGVAALPLICPHGHVDPRLFADPDYSFGSPVDLLIIPDHYVFRLLYS' A
#
# COMPACT_ATOMS: atom_id res chain seq x y z
N MET A 1 -12.40 -3.51 -7.55
CA MET A 1 -12.12 -3.11 -6.16
C MET A 1 -13.39 -2.49 -5.59
N ASN A 2 -13.88 -2.98 -4.44
CA ASN A 2 -15.07 -2.42 -3.79
C ASN A 2 -14.67 -1.12 -3.03
N PRO A 3 -15.36 0.02 -3.23
CA PRO A 3 -15.07 1.26 -2.51
C PRO A 3 -15.26 1.16 -0.98
N ASP A 4 -16.08 0.21 -0.51
CA ASP A 4 -16.39 -0.01 0.91
C ASP A 4 -15.57 -1.13 1.55
N ARG A 5 -14.47 -1.53 0.92
CA ARG A 5 -13.58 -2.56 1.48
C ARG A 5 -13.15 -2.17 2.91
N PHE A 6 -13.13 -3.16 3.80
CA PHE A 6 -12.78 -3.01 5.22
C PHE A 6 -13.76 -2.19 6.07
N PHE A 7 -14.85 -1.66 5.52
CA PHE A 7 -15.93 -1.09 6.31
C PHE A 7 -16.88 -2.19 6.81
N ASP A 8 -17.52 -1.93 7.95
CA ASP A 8 -18.51 -2.84 8.51
C ASP A 8 -19.69 -3.06 7.52
N PRO A 9 -20.28 -4.27 7.48
CA PRO A 9 -21.45 -4.52 6.65
C PRO A 9 -22.72 -3.81 7.11
N ASP A 10 -22.83 -3.41 8.38
CA ASP A 10 -23.97 -2.66 8.91
C ASP A 10 -24.10 -1.31 8.19
N PRO A 11 -25.29 -0.97 7.63
CA PRO A 11 -25.47 0.25 6.84
C PRO A 11 -25.17 1.54 7.62
N THR A 12 -25.49 1.57 8.92
CA THR A 12 -25.29 2.75 9.76
C THR A 12 -23.81 2.96 10.04
N GLN A 13 -23.10 1.90 10.41
CA GLN A 13 -21.66 1.95 10.62
C GLN A 13 -20.90 2.27 9.33
N ARG A 14 -21.29 1.69 8.20
CA ARG A 14 -20.69 1.97 6.89
C ARG A 14 -20.87 3.43 6.47
N ALA A 15 -22.03 4.03 6.72
CA ALA A 15 -22.26 5.44 6.41
C ALA A 15 -21.30 6.35 7.17
N ILE A 16 -21.13 6.10 8.48
CA ILE A 16 -20.17 6.82 9.32
C ILE A 16 -18.73 6.61 8.83
N ALA A 17 -18.34 5.36 8.53
CA ALA A 17 -17.00 5.05 8.03
C ALA A 17 -16.68 5.78 6.71
N ARG A 18 -17.65 5.88 5.79
CA ARG A 18 -17.50 6.64 4.54
C ARG A 18 -17.29 8.13 4.80
N GLU A 19 -18.07 8.73 5.69
CA GLU A 19 -17.94 10.15 6.02
C GLU A 19 -16.56 10.46 6.60
N LEU A 20 -16.13 9.67 7.59
CA LEU A 20 -14.80 9.81 8.20
C LEU A 20 -13.69 9.60 7.17
N TYR A 21 -13.78 8.56 6.35
CA TYR A 21 -12.78 8.26 5.33
C TYR A 21 -12.70 9.36 4.26
N ALA A 22 -13.85 9.90 3.80
CA ALA A 22 -13.88 10.97 2.82
C ALA A 22 -13.13 12.23 3.31
N GLY A 23 -13.16 12.51 4.62
CA GLY A 23 -12.43 13.63 5.22
C GLY A 23 -10.90 13.45 5.27
N VAL A 24 -10.39 12.22 5.15
CA VAL A 24 -8.95 11.93 5.33
C VAL A 24 -8.27 11.27 4.13
N ALA A 25 -9.03 10.70 3.19
CA ALA A 25 -8.50 9.90 2.08
C ALA A 25 -7.53 10.66 1.16
N ALA A 26 -7.68 11.99 1.07
CA ALA A 26 -6.84 12.85 0.23
C ALA A 26 -5.72 13.55 1.01
N LEU A 27 -5.56 13.27 2.31
CA LEU A 27 -4.48 13.85 3.09
C LEU A 27 -3.13 13.25 2.67
N PRO A 28 -2.03 14.01 2.75
CA PRO A 28 -0.69 13.49 2.47
C PRO A 28 -0.34 12.32 3.40
N LEU A 29 0.33 11.32 2.84
CA LEU A 29 0.91 10.25 3.64
C LEU A 29 2.16 10.77 4.36
N ILE A 30 2.17 10.65 5.68
CA ILE A 30 3.35 10.90 6.51
C ILE A 30 3.92 9.53 6.89
N CYS A 31 5.04 9.15 6.28
CA CYS A 31 5.72 7.87 6.49
C CYS A 31 7.03 8.09 7.27
N PRO A 32 7.00 8.24 8.61
CA PRO A 32 8.17 8.65 9.40
C PRO A 32 9.22 7.53 9.56
N HIS A 33 8.90 6.31 9.13
CA HIS A 33 9.80 5.17 9.16
C HIS A 33 9.54 4.26 7.94
N GLY A 34 10.61 3.77 7.31
CA GLY A 34 10.53 2.92 6.13
C GLY A 34 11.90 2.46 5.65
N HIS A 35 11.91 1.52 4.71
CA HIS A 35 13.12 0.90 4.16
C HIS A 35 13.17 0.95 2.63
N VAL A 36 12.58 1.99 2.03
CA VAL A 36 12.68 2.21 0.58
C VAL A 36 14.11 2.62 0.22
N ASP A 37 14.69 1.99 -0.80
CA ASP A 37 16.05 2.32 -1.27
C ASP A 37 16.08 3.78 -1.77
N PRO A 38 16.91 4.67 -1.18
CA PRO A 38 16.97 6.07 -1.56
C PRO A 38 17.46 6.30 -3.00
N ARG A 39 18.16 5.33 -3.61
CA ARG A 39 18.59 5.43 -5.01
C ARG A 39 17.40 5.61 -5.96
N LEU A 40 16.23 5.07 -5.60
CA LEU A 40 14.99 5.27 -6.33
C LEU A 40 14.70 6.76 -6.63
N PHE A 41 15.08 7.65 -5.71
CA PHE A 41 14.81 9.09 -5.83
C PHE A 41 16.02 9.91 -6.29
N ALA A 42 17.23 9.35 -6.20
CA ALA A 42 18.48 10.07 -6.44
C ALA A 42 19.11 9.77 -7.81
N ASP A 43 18.86 8.57 -8.35
CA ASP A 43 19.42 8.13 -9.62
C ASP A 43 18.42 8.36 -10.77
N PRO A 44 18.74 9.25 -11.74
CA PRO A 44 17.83 9.55 -12.85
C PRO A 44 17.60 8.37 -13.80
N ASP A 45 18.50 7.39 -13.80
CA ASP A 45 18.43 6.21 -14.68
C ASP A 45 17.89 4.97 -13.94
N TYR A 46 17.40 5.13 -12.70
CA TYR A 46 16.85 4.04 -11.92
C TYR A 46 15.65 3.39 -12.62
N SER A 47 15.64 2.05 -12.66
CA SER A 47 14.53 1.26 -13.18
C SER A 47 14.19 0.14 -12.20
N PHE A 48 12.90 -0.16 -12.07
CA PHE A 48 12.39 -1.21 -11.19
C PHE A 48 12.71 -2.64 -11.68
N GLY A 49 13.22 -2.81 -12.90
CA GLY A 49 13.47 -4.14 -13.47
C GLY A 49 12.18 -4.86 -13.86
N SER A 50 12.12 -6.17 -13.62
CA SER A 50 10.93 -6.98 -13.87
C SER A 50 9.92 -6.91 -12.72
N PRO A 51 8.66 -7.34 -12.92
CA PRO A 51 7.69 -7.45 -11.83
C PRO A 51 8.17 -8.36 -10.68
N VAL A 52 9.03 -9.34 -10.95
CA VAL A 52 9.61 -10.23 -9.93
C VAL A 52 10.62 -9.47 -9.07
N ASP A 53 11.44 -8.61 -9.69
CA ASP A 53 12.41 -7.76 -9.00
C ASP A 53 11.74 -6.74 -8.08
N LEU A 54 10.54 -6.27 -8.43
CA LEU A 54 9.78 -5.30 -7.65
C LEU A 54 8.85 -5.91 -6.61
N LEU A 55 8.09 -6.95 -6.95
CA LEU A 55 6.96 -7.42 -6.14
C LEU A 55 7.22 -8.73 -5.39
N ILE A 56 8.17 -9.56 -5.84
CA ILE A 56 8.38 -10.91 -5.29
C ILE A 56 9.68 -10.99 -4.49
N ILE A 57 10.81 -10.69 -5.13
CA ILE A 57 12.14 -10.80 -4.52
C ILE A 57 12.28 -9.96 -3.23
N PRO A 58 11.85 -8.68 -3.19
CA PRO A 58 12.05 -7.86 -1.99
C PRO A 58 10.99 -8.09 -0.90
N ASP A 59 9.85 -8.70 -1.24
CA ASP A 59 8.78 -8.97 -0.27
C ASP A 59 8.89 -10.38 0.32
N HIS A 60 9.55 -10.45 1.48
CA HIS A 60 9.72 -11.69 2.21
C HIS A 60 8.41 -12.33 2.68
N TYR A 61 7.29 -11.60 2.80
CA TYR A 61 6.00 -12.20 3.12
C TYR A 61 5.48 -13.03 1.95
N VAL A 62 5.56 -12.49 0.73
CA VAL A 62 5.15 -13.20 -0.49
C VAL A 62 6.03 -14.41 -0.72
N PHE A 63 7.35 -14.24 -0.65
CA PHE A 63 8.28 -15.34 -0.86
C PHE A 63 8.10 -16.47 0.18
N ARG A 64 7.93 -16.10 1.46
CA ARG A 64 7.72 -17.08 2.53
C ARG A 64 6.47 -17.91 2.32
N LEU A 65 5.38 -17.32 1.81
CA LEU A 65 4.15 -18.04 1.50
C LEU A 65 4.33 -19.08 0.38
N LEU A 66 5.11 -18.79 -0.66
CA LEU A 66 5.36 -19.71 -1.78
C LEU A 66 6.25 -20.91 -1.41
N TYR A 67 7.18 -20.72 -0.49
CA TYR A 67 8.11 -21.77 -0.07
C TYR A 67 7.54 -22.71 1.01
N SER A 68 6.46 -22.29 1.69
CA SER A 68 5.92 -22.96 2.89
C SER A 68 5.46 -24.40 2.66
#